data_AF-A0A077LTL2-F1
#
_entry.id   AF-A0A077LTL2-F1
#
_cell.length_a   1.000
_cell.length_b   1.000
_cell.length_c   1.000
_cell.angle_alpha   90.00
_cell.angle_beta   90.00
_cell.angle_gamma   90.00
#
_symmetry.space_group_name_H-M   'P 1'
#
loop_
_entity.id
_entity.type
_entity.pdbx_description
1 polymer ?
#
loop_
_entity_poly.entity_id
_entity_poly.type
_entity_poly.pdbx_seq_one_letter_code
_entity_poly.pdbx_strand_id
1 'polypeptide(L)'
;MADLRRGRGRWLVSLLATSVSAYALDAVATACGIAVLASGSLDGLEGPALVLVLVASYAGWGLGLSRSLRANLSLLDRTGVSTNVVSKAAYDLTRRRTGSRQALRVAAAAGYVATELVKEIPYYVGAFGAAAVGDGLSSSDAVVLLIGANLGAGLYEYVLAGVTRLALRRRAYATFESEWDPEAYLDDYYQDVEPDEVETIAYLVDGIRDAARAEPVLFYGTGPTLHHVFLATPVASEIHLADYLPGNLEEVRRWLAGDPAAHDWRPFVRYTLRCEGDPNPDDAAVTRREELTRATVTRLLTADGRSPGPSPHGYATVVSAYCADSATSDRRSWAAFLTNVMDNTAPGGLFLTAALHRSDGYLVGGRLFPSARVRRRDLRRVLEGAWGRGCAEVVVRSLPGPSGHGYSGVLLATARRPETRIDGALPR
;
A
#
# COMPACT_ATOMS: atom_id res chain seq x y z
N MET A 1 15.76 -5.59 -25.18
CA MET A 1 15.08 -6.92 -25.36
C MET A 1 14.13 -7.30 -24.22
N ALA A 2 14.44 -6.99 -22.95
CA ALA A 2 13.58 -7.35 -21.80
C ALA A 2 12.19 -6.69 -21.83
N ASP A 3 12.08 -5.41 -22.21
CA ASP A 3 10.79 -4.71 -22.31
C ASP A 3 9.87 -5.24 -23.40
N LEU A 4 10.43 -5.65 -24.54
CA LEU A 4 9.68 -6.31 -25.62
C LEU A 4 9.14 -7.68 -25.17
N ARG A 5 9.92 -8.43 -24.38
CA ARG A 5 9.49 -9.72 -23.80
C ARG A 5 8.39 -9.52 -22.75
N ARG A 6 8.52 -8.52 -21.86
CA ARG A 6 7.48 -8.15 -20.88
C ARG A 6 6.19 -7.68 -21.55
N GLY A 7 6.29 -6.90 -22.63
CA GLY A 7 5.14 -6.47 -23.44
C GLY A 7 4.38 -7.64 -24.07
N ARG A 8 5.09 -8.59 -24.69
CA ARG A 8 4.48 -9.80 -25.26
C ARG A 8 3.81 -10.68 -24.20
N GLY A 9 4.43 -10.85 -23.04
CA GLY A 9 3.84 -11.59 -21.92
C GLY A 9 2.50 -11.01 -21.46
N ARG A 10 2.40 -9.68 -21.31
CA ARG A 10 1.15 -9.02 -20.91
C ARG A 10 0.01 -9.21 -21.92
N TRP A 11 0.33 -9.20 -23.21
CA TRP A 11 -0.66 -9.46 -24.27
C TRP A 11 -1.14 -10.92 -24.28
N LEU A 12 -0.24 -11.88 -24.10
CA LEU A 12 -0.61 -13.30 -23.98
C LEU A 12 -1.51 -13.55 -22.76
N VAL A 13 -1.17 -12.99 -21.60
CA VAL A 13 -2.02 -13.09 -20.40
C VAL A 13 -3.39 -12.47 -20.65
N SER A 14 -3.46 -11.31 -21.32
CA SER A 14 -4.73 -10.70 -21.68
C SER A 14 -5.58 -11.52 -22.64
N LEU A 15 -4.97 -12.14 -23.64
CA LEU A 15 -5.67 -13.03 -24.57
C LEU A 15 -6.25 -14.23 -23.83
N LEU A 16 -5.43 -14.91 -23.02
CA LEU A 16 -5.87 -16.05 -22.21
C LEU A 16 -6.98 -15.67 -21.23
N ALA A 17 -6.81 -14.55 -20.50
CA ALA A 17 -7.82 -14.06 -19.57
C ALA A 17 -9.13 -13.71 -20.29
N THR A 18 -9.07 -13.13 -21.48
CA THR A 18 -10.26 -12.81 -22.29
C THR A 18 -10.98 -14.10 -22.71
N SER A 19 -10.25 -15.09 -23.24
CA SER A 19 -10.82 -16.36 -23.65
C SER A 19 -11.48 -17.09 -22.48
N VAL A 20 -10.75 -17.27 -21.37
CA VAL A 20 -11.29 -17.92 -20.16
C VAL A 20 -12.51 -17.18 -19.64
N SER A 21 -12.45 -15.85 -19.61
CA SER A 21 -13.56 -15.03 -19.11
C SER A 21 -14.79 -15.12 -20.01
N ALA A 22 -14.62 -15.15 -21.34
CA ALA A 22 -15.72 -15.29 -22.27
C ALA A 22 -16.45 -16.62 -22.12
N TYR A 23 -15.72 -17.75 -22.14
CA TYR A 23 -16.34 -19.07 -21.98
C TYR A 23 -17.00 -19.25 -20.61
N ALA A 24 -16.38 -18.74 -19.54
CA ALA A 24 -16.96 -18.84 -18.20
C ALA A 24 -18.22 -17.97 -18.06
N LEU A 25 -18.22 -16.76 -18.62
CA LEU A 25 -19.41 -15.92 -18.68
C LEU A 25 -20.51 -16.63 -19.45
N ASP A 26 -20.20 -17.22 -20.60
CA ASP A 26 -21.20 -17.86 -21.45
C ASP A 26 -21.84 -19.08 -20.80
N ALA A 27 -21.03 -19.91 -20.13
CA ALA A 27 -21.51 -21.05 -19.36
C ALA A 27 -22.45 -20.62 -18.22
N VAL A 28 -22.08 -19.57 -17.47
CA VAL A 28 -22.88 -19.06 -16.36
C VAL A 28 -24.18 -18.42 -16.86
N ALA A 29 -24.11 -17.58 -17.89
CA ALA A 29 -25.28 -16.93 -18.48
C ALA A 29 -26.26 -17.97 -19.03
N THR A 30 -25.78 -18.94 -19.81
CA THR A 30 -26.62 -20.03 -20.36
C THR A 30 -27.26 -20.85 -19.24
N ALA A 31 -26.49 -21.25 -18.22
CA ALA A 31 -27.01 -22.02 -17.10
C ALA A 31 -28.08 -21.25 -16.31
N CYS A 32 -27.88 -19.95 -16.07
CA CYS A 32 -28.88 -19.11 -15.42
C CYS A 32 -30.14 -18.92 -16.29
N GLY A 33 -29.98 -18.75 -17.61
CA GLY A 33 -31.10 -18.71 -18.55
C GLY A 33 -31.98 -19.96 -18.48
N ILE A 34 -31.35 -21.14 -18.57
CA ILE A 34 -32.04 -22.42 -18.46
C ILE A 34 -32.68 -22.59 -17.07
N ALA A 35 -31.98 -22.22 -16.00
CA ALA A 35 -32.50 -22.36 -14.64
C ALA A 35 -33.73 -21.49 -14.38
N VAL A 36 -33.75 -20.25 -14.86
CA VAL A 36 -34.91 -19.34 -14.72
C VAL A 36 -36.09 -19.81 -15.54
N LEU A 37 -35.84 -20.36 -16.75
CA LEU A 37 -36.89 -20.96 -17.57
C LEU A 37 -37.48 -22.21 -16.89
N ALA A 38 -36.62 -23.12 -16.45
CA ALA A 38 -37.04 -24.38 -15.83
C ALA A 38 -37.71 -24.21 -14.47
N SER A 39 -37.48 -23.09 -13.78
CA SER A 39 -38.09 -22.84 -12.47
C SER A 39 -39.54 -22.38 -12.54
N GLY A 40 -40.04 -22.02 -13.73
CA GLY A 40 -41.40 -21.50 -13.91
C GLY A 40 -41.67 -20.20 -13.14
N SER A 41 -40.62 -19.52 -12.66
CA SER A 41 -40.77 -18.40 -11.71
C SER A 41 -41.35 -17.14 -12.33
N LEU A 42 -41.40 -17.09 -13.66
CA LEU A 42 -41.99 -16.01 -14.45
C LEU A 42 -43.24 -16.47 -15.20
N ASP A 43 -43.74 -17.67 -14.91
CA ASP A 43 -44.96 -18.20 -15.52
C ASP A 43 -46.15 -17.28 -15.22
N GLY A 44 -46.96 -17.01 -16.25
CA GLY A 44 -48.09 -16.08 -16.16
C GLY A 44 -47.75 -14.60 -16.35
N LEU A 45 -46.47 -14.24 -16.54
CA LEU A 45 -46.10 -12.91 -17.02
C LEU A 45 -46.17 -12.87 -18.55
N GLU A 46 -46.99 -11.96 -19.08
CA GLU A 46 -47.16 -11.79 -20.52
C GLU A 46 -46.92 -10.35 -20.97
N GLY A 47 -46.59 -10.20 -22.26
CA GLY A 47 -46.55 -8.91 -22.95
C GLY A 47 -45.71 -7.84 -22.22
N PRO A 48 -46.29 -6.69 -21.81
CA PRO A 48 -45.54 -5.59 -21.21
C PRO A 48 -44.83 -5.92 -19.90
N ALA A 49 -45.40 -6.81 -19.08
CA ALA A 49 -44.81 -7.15 -17.79
C ALA A 49 -43.51 -7.94 -17.97
N LEU A 50 -43.51 -8.89 -18.91
CA LEU A 50 -42.32 -9.69 -19.24
C LEU A 50 -41.21 -8.83 -19.85
N VAL A 51 -41.56 -7.86 -20.71
CA VAL A 51 -40.63 -6.87 -21.25
C VAL A 51 -40.03 -5.99 -20.15
N LEU A 52 -40.83 -5.59 -19.16
CA LEU A 52 -40.34 -4.79 -18.04
C LEU A 52 -39.31 -5.56 -17.20
N VAL A 53 -39.54 -6.86 -16.96
CA VAL A 53 -38.56 -7.72 -16.29
C VAL A 53 -37.29 -7.89 -17.14
N LEU A 54 -37.41 -8.03 -18.46
CA LEU A 54 -36.26 -8.04 -19.37
C LEU A 54 -35.44 -6.75 -19.27
N VAL A 55 -36.08 -5.58 -19.29
CA VAL A 55 -35.40 -4.28 -19.13
C VAL A 55 -34.72 -4.19 -17.75
N ALA A 56 -35.38 -4.65 -16.68
CA ALA A 56 -34.79 -4.69 -15.35
C ALA A 56 -33.57 -5.62 -15.28
N SER A 57 -33.59 -6.75 -15.99
CA SER A 57 -32.45 -7.66 -16.07
C SER A 57 -31.22 -7.01 -16.73
N TYR A 58 -31.41 -6.20 -17.78
CA TYR A 58 -30.35 -5.41 -18.41
C TYR A 58 -29.80 -4.32 -17.48
N ALA A 59 -30.64 -3.69 -16.67
CA ALA A 59 -30.18 -2.75 -15.65
C ALA A 59 -29.30 -3.46 -14.60
N GLY A 60 -29.69 -4.66 -14.17
CA GLY A 60 -28.91 -5.52 -13.28
C GLY A 60 -27.55 -5.89 -13.89
N TRP A 61 -27.53 -6.32 -15.15
CA TRP A 61 -26.31 -6.57 -15.90
C TRP A 61 -25.41 -5.33 -15.98
N GLY A 62 -25.98 -4.16 -16.31
CA GLY A 62 -25.25 -2.89 -16.36
C GLY A 62 -24.58 -2.51 -15.03
N LEU A 63 -25.19 -2.84 -13.89
CA LEU A 63 -24.57 -2.65 -12.57
C LEU A 63 -23.36 -3.56 -12.36
N GLY A 64 -23.45 -4.84 -12.77
CA GLY A 64 -22.34 -5.79 -12.77
C GLY A 64 -21.19 -5.31 -13.66
N LEU A 65 -21.51 -5.01 -14.92
CA LEU A 65 -20.58 -4.49 -15.92
C LEU A 65 -19.87 -3.22 -15.44
N SER A 66 -20.60 -2.26 -14.85
CA SER A 66 -20.01 -1.02 -14.35
C SER A 66 -18.92 -1.24 -13.28
N ARG A 67 -19.03 -2.32 -12.48
CA ARG A 67 -18.01 -2.70 -11.49
C ARG A 67 -16.81 -3.36 -12.18
N SER A 68 -17.06 -4.20 -13.18
CA SER A 68 -16.01 -4.85 -13.96
C SER A 68 -15.19 -3.83 -14.76
N LEU A 69 -15.82 -2.86 -15.41
CA LEU A 69 -15.14 -1.76 -16.11
C LEU A 69 -14.15 -1.02 -15.19
N ARG A 70 -14.54 -0.71 -13.95
CA ARG A 70 -13.66 -0.06 -12.97
C ARG A 70 -12.51 -0.98 -12.53
N ALA A 71 -12.79 -2.26 -12.31
CA ALA A 71 -11.78 -3.24 -11.92
C ALA A 71 -10.77 -3.49 -13.05
N ASN A 72 -11.24 -3.64 -14.29
CA ASN A 72 -10.44 -3.81 -15.49
C ASN A 72 -9.55 -2.60 -15.76
N LEU A 73 -10.08 -1.37 -15.62
CA LEU A 73 -9.25 -0.17 -15.72
C LEU A 73 -8.16 -0.14 -14.65
N SER A 74 -8.48 -0.53 -13.41
CA SER A 74 -7.48 -0.65 -12.35
C SER A 74 -6.45 -1.74 -12.64
N LEU A 75 -6.83 -2.81 -13.33
CA LEU A 75 -5.91 -3.88 -13.76
C LEU A 75 -4.96 -3.33 -14.84
N LEU A 76 -5.50 -2.68 -15.87
CA LEU A 76 -4.73 -2.04 -16.94
C LEU A 76 -3.73 -1.00 -16.41
N ASP A 77 -4.19 -0.08 -15.56
CA ASP A 77 -3.35 0.97 -14.97
C ASP A 77 -2.19 0.36 -14.15
N ARG A 78 -2.38 -0.80 -13.51
CA ARG A 78 -1.41 -1.38 -12.57
C ARG A 78 -0.48 -2.42 -13.19
N THR A 79 -0.98 -3.24 -14.11
CA THR A 79 -0.24 -4.41 -14.63
C THR A 79 -0.02 -4.34 -16.14
N GLY A 80 -0.76 -3.48 -16.83
CA GLY A 80 -0.83 -3.46 -18.29
C GLY A 80 -1.55 -4.67 -18.89
N VAL A 81 -2.28 -5.44 -18.06
CA VAL A 81 -3.11 -6.59 -18.46
C VAL A 81 -4.59 -6.22 -18.32
N SER A 82 -5.45 -6.94 -19.01
CA SER A 82 -6.91 -6.81 -19.02
C SER A 82 -7.55 -8.19 -19.17
N THR A 83 -8.75 -8.36 -18.60
CA THR A 83 -9.65 -9.50 -18.87
C THR A 83 -10.42 -9.34 -20.19
N ASN A 84 -10.17 -8.26 -20.94
CA ASN A 84 -10.79 -7.98 -22.23
C ASN A 84 -9.75 -7.41 -23.21
N VAL A 85 -9.39 -8.18 -24.23
CA VAL A 85 -8.31 -7.84 -25.16
C VAL A 85 -8.60 -6.59 -26.00
N VAL A 86 -9.87 -6.34 -26.34
CA VAL A 86 -10.28 -5.14 -27.10
C VAL A 86 -10.15 -3.89 -26.23
N SER A 87 -10.54 -3.99 -24.96
CA SER A 87 -10.32 -2.96 -23.94
C SER A 87 -8.85 -2.62 -23.80
N LYS A 88 -7.97 -3.63 -23.73
CA LYS A 88 -6.52 -3.44 -23.72
C LYS A 88 -6.00 -2.78 -25.00
N ALA A 89 -6.45 -3.22 -26.17
CA ALA A 89 -6.04 -2.64 -27.45
C ALA A 89 -6.41 -1.15 -27.52
N ALA A 90 -7.63 -0.80 -27.12
CA ALA A 90 -8.08 0.58 -27.06
C ALA A 90 -7.27 1.42 -26.07
N TYR A 91 -6.99 0.88 -24.87
CA TYR A 91 -6.17 1.55 -23.86
C TYR A 91 -4.74 1.81 -24.37
N ASP A 92 -4.06 0.79 -24.91
CA ASP A 92 -2.67 0.89 -25.37
C ASP A 92 -2.56 1.80 -26.60
N LEU A 93 -3.53 1.78 -27.52
CA LEU A 93 -3.55 2.67 -28.68
C LEU A 93 -3.73 4.13 -28.27
N THR A 94 -4.68 4.40 -27.35
CA THR A 94 -4.92 5.76 -26.85
C THR A 94 -3.72 6.26 -26.04
N ARG A 95 -3.06 5.40 -25.24
CA ARG A 95 -1.85 5.75 -24.48
C ARG A 95 -0.69 6.21 -25.37
N ARG A 96 -0.57 5.68 -26.59
CA ARG A 96 0.44 6.12 -27.56
C ARG A 96 0.15 7.50 -28.14
N ARG A 97 -1.10 7.95 -28.09
CA ARG A 97 -1.57 9.20 -28.72
C ARG A 97 -1.80 10.33 -27.72
N THR A 98 -2.02 10.02 -26.44
CA THR A 98 -2.32 11.04 -25.42
C THR A 98 -1.91 10.59 -24.01
N GLY A 99 -1.54 11.56 -23.17
CA GLY A 99 -1.35 11.38 -21.72
C GLY A 99 -2.63 11.58 -20.89
N SER A 100 -3.78 11.89 -21.52
CA SER A 100 -5.02 12.17 -20.79
C SER A 100 -5.59 10.91 -20.14
N ARG A 101 -5.65 10.92 -18.80
CA ARG A 101 -6.22 9.81 -18.04
C ARG A 101 -7.69 9.57 -18.38
N GLN A 102 -8.47 10.63 -18.57
CA GLN A 102 -9.89 10.51 -18.91
C GLN A 102 -10.07 9.82 -20.28
N ALA A 103 -9.25 10.17 -21.27
CA ALA A 103 -9.29 9.53 -22.59
C ALA A 103 -8.97 8.04 -22.52
N LEU A 104 -7.98 7.64 -21.71
CA LEU A 104 -7.64 6.23 -21.47
C LEU A 104 -8.81 5.44 -20.85
N ARG A 105 -9.50 6.03 -19.87
CA ARG A 105 -10.67 5.41 -19.22
C ARG A 105 -11.80 5.17 -20.21
N VAL A 106 -12.12 6.19 -21.01
CA VAL A 106 -13.19 6.11 -22.00
C VAL A 106 -12.87 5.09 -23.07
N ALA A 107 -11.65 5.08 -23.60
CA ALA A 107 -11.23 4.13 -24.63
C ALA A 107 -11.28 2.67 -24.13
N ALA A 108 -10.74 2.41 -22.94
CA ALA A 108 -10.78 1.08 -22.34
C ALA A 108 -12.22 0.62 -22.07
N ALA A 109 -13.06 1.51 -21.54
CA ALA A 109 -14.46 1.20 -21.28
C ALA A 109 -15.24 0.92 -22.57
N ALA A 110 -15.04 1.73 -23.61
CA ALA A 110 -15.67 1.55 -24.91
C ALA A 110 -15.28 0.20 -25.54
N GLY A 111 -13.98 -0.15 -25.53
CA GLY A 111 -13.52 -1.44 -26.04
C GLY A 111 -14.11 -2.63 -25.28
N TYR A 112 -14.25 -2.51 -23.95
CA TYR A 112 -14.87 -3.54 -23.14
C TYR A 112 -16.36 -3.70 -23.47
N VAL A 113 -17.13 -2.59 -23.42
CA VAL A 113 -18.58 -2.58 -23.70
C VAL A 113 -18.87 -3.09 -25.11
N ALA A 114 -18.08 -2.68 -26.11
CA ALA A 114 -18.23 -3.17 -27.48
C ALA A 114 -18.09 -4.69 -27.58
N THR A 115 -17.16 -5.27 -26.81
CA THR A 115 -16.99 -6.73 -26.77
C THR A 115 -18.21 -7.40 -26.15
N GLU A 116 -18.75 -6.85 -25.06
CA GLU A 116 -19.92 -7.42 -24.40
C GLU A 116 -21.16 -7.37 -25.29
N LEU A 117 -21.41 -6.24 -25.97
CA LEU A 117 -22.52 -6.12 -26.92
C LEU A 117 -22.41 -7.10 -28.09
N VAL A 118 -21.19 -7.35 -28.60
CA VAL A 118 -20.98 -8.35 -29.66
C VAL A 118 -21.28 -9.76 -29.15
N LYS A 119 -20.92 -10.07 -27.90
CA LYS A 119 -21.20 -11.38 -27.28
C LYS A 119 -22.68 -11.62 -27.00
N GLU A 120 -23.52 -10.58 -26.96
CA GLU A 120 -24.98 -10.76 -26.80
C GLU A 120 -25.67 -11.26 -28.08
N ILE A 121 -25.10 -10.98 -29.25
CA ILE A 121 -25.72 -11.32 -30.55
C ILE A 121 -26.08 -12.83 -30.64
N PRO A 122 -25.20 -13.78 -30.31
CA PRO A 122 -25.54 -15.20 -30.33
C PRO A 122 -26.69 -15.61 -29.39
N TYR A 123 -26.91 -14.91 -28.27
CA TYR A 123 -28.00 -15.22 -27.36
C TYR A 123 -29.35 -14.85 -27.95
N TYR A 124 -29.44 -13.69 -28.59
CA TYR A 124 -30.64 -13.29 -29.33
C TYR A 124 -30.93 -14.21 -30.49
N VAL A 125 -29.90 -14.54 -31.29
CA VAL A 125 -30.03 -15.45 -32.43
C VAL A 125 -30.41 -16.87 -31.95
N GLY A 126 -29.81 -17.36 -30.87
CA GLY A 126 -30.12 -18.67 -30.31
C GLY A 126 -31.52 -18.75 -29.72
N ALA A 127 -31.90 -17.80 -28.86
CA ALA A 127 -33.19 -17.78 -28.18
C ALA A 127 -34.35 -17.62 -29.17
N PHE A 128 -34.28 -16.65 -30.09
CA PHE A 128 -35.35 -16.42 -31.06
C PHE A 128 -35.26 -17.31 -32.29
N GLY A 129 -34.07 -17.77 -32.69
CA GLY A 129 -33.91 -18.76 -33.77
C GLY A 129 -34.50 -20.12 -33.39
N ALA A 130 -34.30 -20.56 -32.14
CA ALA A 130 -34.93 -21.78 -31.63
C ALA A 130 -36.46 -21.65 -31.58
N ALA A 131 -36.98 -20.51 -31.13
CA ALA A 131 -38.42 -20.24 -31.10
C ALA A 131 -39.04 -20.11 -32.50
N ALA A 132 -38.28 -19.65 -33.50
CA ALA A 132 -38.76 -19.49 -34.87
C ALA A 132 -38.77 -20.79 -35.70
N VAL A 133 -37.97 -21.79 -35.31
CA VAL A 133 -37.72 -22.99 -36.12
C VAL A 133 -38.20 -24.29 -35.43
N GLY A 134 -38.52 -24.28 -34.14
CA GLY A 134 -38.96 -25.47 -33.40
C GLY A 134 -40.29 -25.30 -32.68
N ASP A 135 -41.07 -26.38 -32.58
CA ASP A 135 -42.34 -26.44 -31.84
C ASP A 135 -42.18 -26.45 -30.29
N GLY A 136 -40.95 -26.26 -29.79
CA GLY A 136 -40.59 -26.52 -28.39
C GLY A 136 -40.36 -25.29 -27.49
N LEU A 137 -40.23 -24.08 -28.05
CA LEU A 137 -40.01 -22.85 -27.28
C LEU A 137 -40.88 -21.73 -27.82
N SER A 138 -41.67 -21.11 -26.96
CA SER A 138 -42.44 -19.92 -27.31
C SER A 138 -41.56 -18.66 -27.34
N SER A 139 -42.05 -17.59 -27.96
CA SER A 139 -41.40 -16.27 -27.88
C SER A 139 -41.28 -15.76 -26.44
N SER A 140 -42.21 -16.14 -25.56
CA SER A 140 -42.13 -15.80 -24.13
C SER A 140 -40.99 -16.56 -23.44
N ASP A 141 -40.81 -17.85 -23.76
CA ASP A 141 -39.71 -18.66 -23.22
C ASP A 141 -38.35 -18.13 -23.65
N ALA A 142 -38.24 -17.65 -24.90
CA ALA A 142 -37.03 -16.99 -25.39
C ALA A 142 -36.70 -15.73 -24.57
N VAL A 143 -37.71 -14.92 -24.20
CA VAL A 143 -37.51 -13.74 -23.35
C VAL A 143 -37.13 -14.13 -21.92
N VAL A 144 -37.75 -15.17 -21.35
CA VAL A 144 -37.41 -15.71 -20.03
C VAL A 144 -35.96 -16.21 -19.99
N LEU A 145 -35.51 -16.89 -21.05
CA LEU A 145 -34.13 -17.36 -21.18
C LEU A 145 -33.13 -16.19 -21.25
N LEU A 146 -33.46 -15.11 -21.98
CA LEU A 146 -32.66 -13.88 -22.02
C LEU A 146 -32.61 -13.17 -20.66
N ILE A 147 -33.73 -13.11 -19.93
CA ILE A 147 -33.77 -12.57 -18.56
C ILE A 147 -32.78 -13.31 -17.66
N GLY A 148 -32.84 -14.64 -17.64
CA GLY A 148 -31.93 -15.44 -16.82
C GLY A 148 -30.47 -15.30 -17.26
N ALA A 149 -30.20 -15.23 -18.57
CA ALA A 149 -28.87 -15.01 -19.10
C ALA A 149 -28.27 -13.66 -18.67
N ASN A 150 -29.06 -12.58 -18.73
CA ASN A 150 -28.64 -11.24 -18.28
C ASN A 150 -28.30 -11.22 -16.79
N LEU A 151 -29.12 -11.87 -15.96
CA LEU A 151 -28.86 -11.98 -14.52
C LEU A 151 -27.58 -12.76 -14.25
N GLY A 152 -27.37 -13.87 -14.95
CA GLY A 152 -26.15 -14.68 -14.85
C GLY A 152 -24.90 -13.91 -15.27
N ALA A 153 -24.95 -13.22 -16.41
CA ALA A 153 -23.86 -12.37 -16.90
C ALA A 153 -23.55 -11.22 -15.92
N GLY A 154 -24.58 -10.58 -15.37
CA GLY A 154 -24.43 -9.52 -14.37
C GLY A 154 -23.77 -10.01 -13.07
N LEU A 155 -24.16 -11.18 -12.59
CA LEU A 155 -23.52 -11.84 -11.43
C LEU A 155 -22.07 -12.20 -11.73
N TYR A 156 -21.80 -12.78 -12.89
CA TYR A 156 -20.45 -13.13 -13.32
C TYR A 156 -19.54 -11.90 -13.32
N GLU A 157 -19.96 -10.79 -13.94
CA GLU A 157 -19.19 -9.54 -13.98
C GLU A 157 -18.96 -8.95 -12.59
N TYR A 158 -19.95 -9.06 -11.69
CA TYR A 158 -19.79 -8.67 -10.29
C TYR A 158 -18.69 -9.48 -9.59
N VAL A 159 -18.72 -10.80 -9.76
CA VAL A 159 -17.74 -11.73 -9.15
C VAL A 159 -16.35 -11.51 -9.73
N LEU A 160 -16.23 -11.39 -11.06
CA LEU A 160 -14.98 -11.11 -11.76
C LEU A 160 -14.36 -9.79 -11.26
N ALA A 161 -15.17 -8.75 -11.08
CA ALA A 161 -14.72 -7.48 -10.49
C ALA A 161 -14.24 -7.65 -9.04
N GLY A 162 -14.87 -8.52 -8.27
CA GLY A 162 -14.45 -8.88 -6.90
C GLY A 162 -13.09 -9.59 -6.88
N VAL A 163 -12.94 -10.65 -7.67
CA VAL A 163 -11.71 -11.44 -7.80
C VAL A 163 -10.55 -10.57 -8.32
N THR A 164 -10.79 -9.78 -9.37
CA THR A 164 -9.78 -8.86 -9.93
C THR A 164 -9.31 -7.86 -8.88
N ARG A 165 -10.23 -7.28 -8.09
CA ARG A 165 -9.86 -6.38 -6.99
C ARG A 165 -9.10 -7.08 -5.89
N LEU A 166 -9.42 -8.33 -5.56
CA LEU A 166 -8.70 -9.11 -4.57
C LEU A 166 -7.28 -9.46 -5.05
N ALA A 167 -7.14 -9.88 -6.31
CA ALA A 167 -5.84 -10.14 -6.93
C ALA A 167 -4.98 -8.86 -6.97
N LEU A 168 -5.57 -7.71 -7.29
CA LEU A 168 -4.88 -6.41 -7.27
C LEU A 168 -4.57 -5.88 -5.86
N ARG A 169 -5.27 -6.38 -4.83
CA ARG A 169 -4.96 -6.11 -3.42
C ARG A 169 -3.79 -6.96 -2.93
N ARG A 170 -3.63 -8.17 -3.46
CA ARG A 170 -2.40 -8.96 -3.32
C ARG A 170 -1.30 -8.34 -4.19
N ARG A 171 -0.82 -7.16 -3.81
CA ARG A 171 0.53 -6.74 -4.22
C ARG A 171 1.47 -7.82 -3.70
N ALA A 172 2.18 -8.50 -4.59
CA ALA A 172 3.31 -9.31 -4.17
C ALA A 172 4.39 -8.32 -3.74
N TYR A 173 4.34 -7.91 -2.47
CA TYR A 173 5.47 -7.23 -1.86
C TYR A 173 6.62 -8.22 -1.77
N ALA A 174 7.83 -7.70 -1.93
CA ALA A 174 9.03 -8.43 -1.61
C ALA A 174 9.04 -8.78 -0.11
N THR A 175 9.68 -9.89 0.23
CA THR A 175 9.84 -10.31 1.63
C THR A 175 11.13 -9.77 2.22
N PHE A 176 11.07 -9.24 3.45
CA PHE A 176 12.24 -8.66 4.10
C PHE A 176 13.33 -9.71 4.36
N GLU A 177 12.94 -10.94 4.66
CA GLU A 177 13.85 -12.01 5.07
C GLU A 177 14.68 -12.57 3.91
N SER A 178 14.22 -12.46 2.67
CA SER A 178 14.90 -13.07 1.51
C SER A 178 15.21 -12.11 0.36
N GLU A 179 14.63 -10.91 0.37
CA GLU A 179 14.72 -9.98 -0.76
C GLU A 179 15.18 -8.58 -0.36
N TRP A 180 15.30 -8.29 0.94
CA TRP A 180 15.84 -7.03 1.43
C TRP A 180 17.34 -6.95 1.17
N ASP A 181 17.77 -5.80 0.67
CA ASP A 181 19.16 -5.47 0.44
C ASP A 181 19.45 -4.12 1.11
N PRO A 182 20.20 -4.11 2.23
CA PRO A 182 20.47 -2.89 2.97
C PRO A 182 21.36 -1.92 2.19
N GLU A 183 22.30 -2.40 1.37
CA GLU A 183 23.17 -1.54 0.56
C GLU A 183 22.34 -0.85 -0.53
N ALA A 184 21.48 -1.59 -1.23
CA ALA A 184 20.57 -1.00 -2.20
C ALA A 184 19.61 0.02 -1.56
N TYR A 185 19.18 -0.19 -0.30
CA TYR A 185 18.37 0.78 0.43
C TYR A 185 19.15 2.07 0.74
N LEU A 186 20.42 1.95 1.14
CA LEU A 186 21.30 3.09 1.36
C LEU A 186 21.59 3.87 0.07
N ASP A 187 21.80 3.16 -1.04
CA ASP A 187 22.01 3.75 -2.37
C ASP A 187 20.77 4.43 -2.93
N ASP A 188 19.58 3.86 -2.71
CA ASP A 188 18.34 4.41 -3.23
C ASP A 188 17.87 5.66 -2.46
N TYR A 189 18.19 5.79 -1.16
CA TYR A 189 17.57 6.79 -0.27
C TYR A 189 18.51 7.75 0.44
N TYR A 190 19.77 7.38 0.65
CA TYR A 190 20.64 8.10 1.60
C TYR A 190 21.94 8.61 0.98
N GLN A 191 22.03 8.74 -0.34
CA GLN A 191 23.17 9.41 -0.98
C GLN A 191 23.17 10.93 -0.72
N ASP A 192 21.99 11.52 -0.58
CA ASP A 192 21.78 12.93 -0.33
C ASP A 192 20.74 13.14 0.79
N VAL A 193 20.77 14.32 1.42
CA VAL A 193 19.75 14.71 2.41
C VAL A 193 18.51 15.21 1.67
N GLU A 194 17.63 14.27 1.30
CA GLU A 194 16.40 14.52 0.55
C GLU A 194 15.38 15.38 1.33
N PRO A 195 14.42 16.05 0.65
CA PRO A 195 13.48 16.98 1.27
C PRO A 195 12.65 16.41 2.44
N ASP A 196 12.36 15.12 2.43
CA ASP A 196 11.72 14.43 3.55
C ASP A 196 12.63 14.31 4.76
N GLU A 197 13.89 13.98 4.56
CA GLU A 197 14.86 13.91 5.64
C GLU A 197 15.21 15.29 6.20
N VAL A 198 15.22 16.32 5.35
CA VAL A 198 15.30 17.73 5.79
C VAL A 198 14.21 18.03 6.83
N GLU A 199 12.95 17.76 6.48
CA GLU A 199 11.82 18.01 7.38
C GLU A 199 11.84 17.10 8.62
N THR A 200 12.23 15.83 8.46
CA THR A 200 12.19 14.83 9.52
C THR A 200 13.28 15.06 10.55
N ILE A 201 14.53 15.26 10.12
CA ILE A 201 15.65 15.53 11.02
C ILE A 201 15.40 16.83 11.79
N ALA A 202 14.93 17.89 11.14
CA ALA A 202 14.62 19.15 11.81
C ALA A 202 13.56 18.98 12.90
N TYR A 203 12.49 18.23 12.61
CA TYR A 203 11.44 17.95 13.59
C TYR A 203 11.93 17.09 14.76
N LEU A 204 12.70 16.04 14.49
CA LEU A 204 13.22 15.15 15.53
C LEU A 204 14.27 15.84 16.41
N VAL A 205 15.09 16.73 15.84
CA VAL A 205 16.04 17.57 16.61
C VAL A 205 15.31 18.52 17.55
N ASP A 206 14.18 19.10 17.13
CA ASP A 206 13.36 19.92 18.02
C ASP A 206 12.71 19.07 19.12
N GLY A 207 12.12 17.93 18.73
CA GLY A 207 11.44 17.02 19.65
C GLY A 207 12.35 16.37 20.70
N ILE A 208 13.61 16.05 20.38
CA ILE A 208 14.52 15.40 21.33
C ILE A 208 15.03 16.37 22.41
N ARG A 209 14.88 17.69 22.25
CA ARG A 209 15.25 18.68 23.30
C ARG A 209 14.45 18.47 24.58
N ASP A 210 13.27 17.89 24.42
CA ASP A 210 12.28 17.56 25.44
C ASP A 210 12.51 16.19 26.12
N ALA A 211 13.56 15.47 25.72
CA ALA A 211 13.96 14.18 26.27
C ALA A 211 14.58 14.31 27.67
N ALA A 212 14.41 13.26 28.48
CA ALA A 212 15.17 13.13 29.71
C ALA A 212 16.67 13.06 29.39
N ARG A 213 17.48 13.89 30.06
CA ARG A 213 18.92 13.95 29.85
C ARG A 213 19.62 12.84 30.63
N ALA A 214 20.74 12.36 30.09
CA ALA A 214 21.57 11.31 30.69
C ALA A 214 20.84 9.98 30.93
N GLU A 215 19.75 9.73 30.19
CA GLU A 215 19.05 8.46 30.14
C GLU A 215 19.36 7.73 28.83
N PRO A 216 19.29 6.39 28.79
CA PRO A 216 19.40 5.65 27.54
C PRO A 216 18.27 5.98 26.57
N VAL A 217 18.62 6.15 25.29
CA VAL A 217 17.66 6.39 24.21
C VAL A 217 17.61 5.17 23.30
N LEU A 218 16.40 4.69 23.00
CA LEU A 218 16.18 3.60 22.07
C LEU A 218 15.76 4.13 20.70
N PHE A 219 16.49 3.71 19.66
CA PHE A 219 16.02 3.80 18.27
C PHE A 219 15.47 2.43 17.85
N TYR A 220 14.17 2.35 17.58
CA TYR A 220 13.48 1.12 17.22
C TYR A 220 13.20 1.06 15.72
N GLY A 221 13.67 0.00 15.07
CA GLY A 221 13.59 -0.17 13.62
C GLY A 221 14.49 0.80 12.87
N THR A 222 15.75 0.89 13.30
CA THR A 222 16.73 1.85 12.74
C THR A 222 17.11 1.55 11.28
N GLY A 223 16.77 0.37 10.77
CA GLY A 223 17.25 -0.08 9.46
C GLY A 223 18.78 -0.14 9.41
N PRO A 224 19.40 -0.06 8.23
CA PRO A 224 20.84 0.06 8.10
C PRO A 224 21.33 1.51 8.35
N THR A 225 20.53 2.37 9.00
CA THR A 225 20.69 3.83 8.92
C THR A 225 21.07 4.48 10.25
N LEU A 226 21.72 5.66 10.17
CA LEU A 226 22.14 6.45 11.34
C LEU A 226 21.72 7.92 11.32
N HIS A 227 21.17 8.43 10.21
CA HIS A 227 20.77 9.83 10.04
C HIS A 227 19.87 10.43 11.15
N HIS A 228 19.01 9.64 11.79
CA HIS A 228 18.22 10.10 12.95
C HIS A 228 18.90 9.90 14.30
N VAL A 229 20.04 9.19 14.36
CA VAL A 229 20.71 8.83 15.61
C VAL A 229 21.56 9.98 16.15
N PHE A 230 22.18 10.76 15.26
CA PHE A 230 23.12 11.82 15.63
C PHE A 230 22.52 12.89 16.57
N LEU A 231 21.21 13.14 16.48
CA LEU A 231 20.50 14.11 17.32
C LEU A 231 20.40 13.70 18.80
N ALA A 232 20.55 12.40 19.12
CA ALA A 232 20.47 11.92 20.50
C ALA A 232 21.78 12.08 21.27
N THR A 233 22.91 12.20 20.56
CA THR A 233 24.25 12.28 21.15
C THR A 233 24.42 13.39 22.21
N PRO A 234 23.82 14.59 22.07
CA PRO A 234 23.94 15.63 23.09
C PRO A 234 23.12 15.41 24.38
N VAL A 235 22.21 14.42 24.40
CA VAL A 235 21.26 14.22 25.52
C VAL A 235 21.30 12.83 26.13
N ALA A 236 21.63 11.80 25.36
CA ALA A 236 21.62 10.40 25.79
C ALA A 236 22.87 10.07 26.64
N SER A 237 22.71 9.23 27.67
CA SER A 237 23.86 8.56 28.30
C SER A 237 24.36 7.38 27.47
N GLU A 238 23.42 6.63 26.90
CA GLU A 238 23.66 5.49 26.01
C GLU A 238 22.65 5.54 24.85
N ILE A 239 23.06 5.09 23.67
CA ILE A 239 22.19 4.90 22.52
C ILE A 239 22.08 3.40 22.24
N HIS A 240 20.85 2.89 22.23
CA HIS A 240 20.55 1.52 21.84
C HIS A 240 19.84 1.53 20.49
N LEU A 241 20.35 0.76 19.54
CA LEU A 241 19.80 0.65 18.20
C LEU A 241 19.18 -0.74 18.04
N ALA A 242 17.90 -0.79 17.68
CA ALA A 242 17.18 -2.04 17.48
C ALA A 242 16.68 -2.17 16.04
N ASP A 243 16.84 -3.36 15.46
CA ASP A 243 16.26 -3.70 14.16
C ASP A 243 15.91 -5.19 14.09
N TYR A 244 15.03 -5.56 13.16
CA TYR A 244 14.63 -6.95 12.95
C TYR A 244 15.64 -7.70 12.08
N LEU A 245 16.24 -7.03 11.10
CA LEU A 245 17.05 -7.69 10.07
C LEU A 245 18.53 -7.69 10.47
N PRO A 246 19.19 -8.87 10.54
CA PRO A 246 20.61 -8.95 10.86
C PRO A 246 21.50 -8.15 9.90
N GLY A 247 21.16 -8.12 8.61
CA GLY A 247 21.92 -7.36 7.59
C GLY A 247 21.93 -5.85 7.87
N ASN A 248 20.82 -5.30 8.36
CA ASN A 248 20.75 -3.89 8.77
C ASN A 248 21.69 -3.58 9.94
N LEU A 249 21.69 -4.44 10.95
CA LEU A 249 22.57 -4.28 12.12
C LEU A 249 24.04 -4.46 11.76
N GLU A 250 24.35 -5.23 10.71
CA GLU A 250 25.72 -5.37 10.22
C GLU A 250 26.21 -4.09 9.55
N GLU A 251 25.39 -3.41 8.74
CA GLU A 251 25.73 -2.08 8.20
C GLU A 251 26.10 -1.08 9.28
N VAL A 252 25.27 -1.03 10.33
CA VAL A 252 25.52 -0.18 11.49
C VAL A 252 26.82 -0.57 12.18
N ARG A 253 27.09 -1.88 12.34
CA ARG A 253 28.33 -2.39 12.93
C ARG A 253 29.57 -2.00 12.12
N ARG A 254 29.51 -2.06 10.78
CA ARG A 254 30.59 -1.61 9.90
C ARG A 254 30.94 -0.14 10.14
N TRP A 255 29.92 0.73 10.18
CA TRP A 255 30.14 2.16 10.45
C TRP A 255 30.69 2.42 11.86
N LEU A 256 30.19 1.71 12.89
CA LEU A 256 30.69 1.81 14.26
C LEU A 256 32.16 1.37 14.38
N ALA A 257 32.57 0.38 13.59
CA ALA A 257 33.95 -0.10 13.52
C ALA A 257 34.89 0.83 12.73
N GLY A 258 34.37 1.89 12.10
CA GLY A 258 35.15 2.81 11.27
C GLY A 258 35.59 2.19 9.94
N ASP A 259 34.83 1.23 9.40
CA ASP A 259 35.09 0.65 8.08
C ASP A 259 35.08 1.76 7.01
N PRO A 260 36.16 1.95 6.22
CA PRO A 260 36.19 2.93 5.14
C PRO A 260 35.16 2.70 4.02
N ALA A 261 34.61 1.50 3.91
CA ALA A 261 33.55 1.16 2.96
C ALA A 261 32.13 1.33 3.54
N ALA A 262 32.00 1.68 4.82
CA ALA A 262 30.70 1.98 5.40
C ALA A 262 30.12 3.26 4.78
N HIS A 263 28.78 3.34 4.76
CA HIS A 263 28.06 4.48 4.20
C HIS A 263 28.48 5.82 4.84
N ASP A 264 28.65 6.84 4.00
CA ASP A 264 29.08 8.18 4.43
C ASP A 264 27.90 8.98 4.99
N TRP A 265 27.81 9.06 6.32
CA TRP A 265 26.77 9.83 7.00
C TRP A 265 27.12 11.30 7.22
N ARG A 266 28.30 11.78 6.79
CA ARG A 266 28.76 13.16 7.03
C ARG A 266 27.78 14.23 6.53
N PRO A 267 27.10 14.10 5.38
CA PRO A 267 26.07 15.06 4.95
C PRO A 267 24.92 15.19 5.96
N PHE A 268 24.46 14.07 6.52
CA PHE A 268 23.39 14.02 7.52
C PHE A 268 23.85 14.60 8.85
N VAL A 269 25.04 14.24 9.32
CA VAL A 269 25.65 14.81 10.54
C VAL A 269 25.72 16.33 10.43
N ARG A 270 26.21 16.85 9.29
CA ARG A 270 26.30 18.29 9.05
C ARG A 270 24.92 18.95 9.06
N TYR A 271 23.90 18.31 8.50
CA TYR A 271 22.53 18.83 8.56
C TYR A 271 21.97 18.81 9.99
N THR A 272 22.17 17.73 10.75
CA THR A 272 21.78 17.66 12.17
C THR A 272 22.41 18.78 13.00
N LEU A 273 23.71 19.04 12.83
CA LEU A 273 24.40 20.14 13.53
C LEU A 273 23.80 21.51 13.18
N ARG A 274 23.40 21.74 11.93
CA ARG A 274 22.67 22.95 11.55
C ARG A 274 21.33 23.09 12.27
N CYS A 275 20.56 22.01 12.36
CA CYS A 275 19.30 22.00 13.11
C CYS A 275 19.50 22.24 14.61
N GLU A 276 20.66 21.86 15.15
CA GLU A 276 21.04 22.10 16.55
C GLU A 276 21.53 23.53 16.82
N GLY A 277 21.72 24.34 15.78
CA GLY A 277 22.06 25.75 15.88
C GLY A 277 23.48 26.13 15.47
N ASP A 278 24.26 25.20 14.91
CA ASP A 278 25.55 25.51 14.27
C ASP A 278 25.31 25.91 12.79
N PRO A 279 25.36 27.21 12.43
CA PRO A 279 24.99 27.66 11.09
C PRO A 279 25.96 27.18 10.00
N ASN A 280 27.20 26.83 10.34
CA ASN A 280 28.21 26.39 9.38
C ASN A 280 29.15 25.35 10.00
N PRO A 281 28.68 24.10 10.20
CA PRO A 281 29.47 23.07 10.83
C PRO A 281 30.64 22.66 9.92
N ASP A 282 31.85 22.84 10.43
CA ASP A 282 33.07 22.43 9.75
C ASP A 282 33.31 20.91 9.84
N ASP A 283 34.30 20.42 9.10
CA ASP A 283 34.61 18.99 9.07
C ASP A 283 35.09 18.44 10.41
N ALA A 284 35.67 19.27 11.28
CA ALA A 284 36.12 18.86 12.61
C ALA A 284 34.93 18.66 13.55
N ALA A 285 33.91 19.53 13.48
CA ALA A 285 32.65 19.37 14.21
C ALA A 285 31.90 18.11 13.76
N VAL A 286 31.84 17.86 12.45
CA VAL A 286 31.25 16.64 11.88
C VAL A 286 31.98 15.39 12.39
N THR A 287 33.31 15.32 12.27
CA THR A 287 34.10 14.18 12.74
C THR A 287 33.91 13.95 14.24
N ARG A 288 33.93 15.03 15.05
CA ARG A 288 33.69 14.94 16.50
C ARG A 288 32.32 14.37 16.82
N ARG A 289 31.28 14.76 16.08
CA ARG A 289 29.93 14.19 16.25
C ARG A 289 29.93 12.70 15.93
N GLU A 290 30.52 12.29 14.81
CA GLU A 290 30.58 10.87 14.47
C GLU A 290 31.32 10.04 15.53
N GLU A 291 32.50 10.48 15.97
CA GLU A 291 33.27 9.81 17.03
C GLU A 291 32.50 9.71 18.34
N LEU A 292 31.83 10.79 18.74
CA LEU A 292 31.02 10.79 19.95
C LEU A 292 29.82 9.84 19.80
N THR A 293 29.12 9.86 18.66
CA THR A 293 28.02 8.93 18.41
C THR A 293 28.51 7.47 18.44
N ARG A 294 29.67 7.14 17.86
CA ARG A 294 30.27 5.80 17.97
C ARG A 294 30.50 5.39 19.42
N ALA A 295 30.98 6.31 20.26
CA ALA A 295 31.21 6.05 21.67
C ALA A 295 29.92 5.94 22.50
N THR A 296 28.85 6.66 22.11
CA THR A 296 27.56 6.64 22.83
C THR A 296 26.68 5.44 22.43
N VAL A 297 26.87 4.85 21.25
CA VAL A 297 26.15 3.63 20.85
C VAL A 297 26.74 2.41 21.58
N THR A 298 26.01 1.90 22.56
CA THR A 298 26.49 0.80 23.42
C THR A 298 25.85 -0.54 23.10
N ARG A 299 24.69 -0.57 22.40
CA ARG A 299 23.97 -1.81 22.11
C ARG A 299 23.34 -1.83 20.73
N LEU A 300 23.51 -2.96 20.04
CA LEU A 300 22.74 -3.37 18.87
C LEU A 300 21.83 -4.52 19.27
N LEU A 301 20.52 -4.34 19.11
CA LEU A 301 19.48 -5.26 19.59
C LEU A 301 18.70 -5.84 18.41
N THR A 302 18.46 -7.15 18.42
CA THR A 302 17.49 -7.75 17.51
C THR A 302 16.09 -7.62 18.11
N ALA A 303 15.15 -7.02 17.39
CA ALA A 303 13.78 -6.80 17.87
C ALA A 303 12.75 -7.02 16.76
N ASP A 304 11.63 -7.66 17.10
CA ASP A 304 10.49 -7.87 16.20
C ASP A 304 9.27 -7.11 16.71
N GLY A 305 8.81 -6.10 15.95
CA GLY A 305 7.68 -5.26 16.35
C GLY A 305 6.32 -5.97 16.34
N ARG A 306 6.27 -7.23 15.92
CA ARG A 306 5.09 -8.11 16.10
C ARG A 306 4.99 -8.68 17.53
N SER A 307 6.05 -8.56 18.32
CA SER A 307 6.16 -9.07 19.69
C SER A 307 6.48 -7.95 20.69
N PRO A 308 6.31 -8.18 22.01
CA PRO A 308 6.76 -7.24 23.03
C PRO A 308 8.23 -6.85 22.85
N GLY A 309 8.55 -5.58 23.13
CA GLY A 309 9.86 -5.03 22.86
C GLY A 309 10.99 -5.52 23.79
N PRO A 310 12.25 -5.13 23.48
CA PRO A 310 13.44 -5.69 24.11
C PRO A 310 13.68 -5.26 25.58
N SER A 311 12.94 -4.29 26.12
CA SER A 311 13.12 -3.82 27.51
C SER A 311 11.82 -3.94 28.33
N PRO A 312 11.81 -4.71 29.43
CA PRO A 312 10.64 -4.80 30.32
C PRO A 312 10.39 -3.53 31.14
N HIS A 313 11.41 -2.68 31.30
CA HIS A 313 11.33 -1.44 32.07
C HIS A 313 11.01 -0.21 31.21
N GLY A 314 11.07 -0.36 29.88
CA GLY A 314 10.96 0.74 28.93
C GLY A 314 12.16 1.69 28.95
N TYR A 315 12.10 2.72 28.11
CA TYR A 315 13.10 3.77 27.94
C TYR A 315 12.46 5.13 28.18
N ALA A 316 13.22 6.07 28.75
CA ALA A 316 12.74 7.44 28.94
C ALA A 316 12.47 8.14 27.58
N THR A 317 13.20 7.75 26.53
CA THR A 317 12.96 8.22 25.16
C THR A 317 13.06 7.07 24.16
N VAL A 318 12.08 6.98 23.26
CA VAL A 318 12.06 6.05 22.13
C VAL A 318 11.84 6.83 20.84
N VAL A 319 12.68 6.58 19.85
CA VAL A 319 12.56 7.11 18.49
C VAL A 319 12.32 5.96 17.53
N SER A 320 11.28 6.04 16.69
CA SER A 320 11.02 5.05 15.65
C SER A 320 10.50 5.73 14.38
N ALA A 321 11.39 5.98 13.43
CA ALA A 321 11.08 6.62 12.17
C ALA A 321 11.01 5.59 11.04
N TYR A 322 9.99 5.68 10.19
CA TYR A 322 9.79 4.87 8.99
C TYR A 322 9.83 3.35 9.21
N CYS A 323 9.55 2.89 10.44
CA CYS A 323 9.59 1.48 10.81
C CYS A 323 8.23 0.80 10.61
N ALA A 324 7.27 1.08 11.49
CA ALA A 324 6.01 0.34 11.54
C ALA A 324 5.21 0.46 10.24
N ASP A 325 5.18 1.66 9.64
CA ASP A 325 4.43 1.91 8.42
C ASP A 325 5.08 1.26 7.20
N SER A 326 6.40 1.15 7.15
CA SER A 326 7.17 0.49 6.08
C SER A 326 7.27 -1.03 6.24
N ALA A 327 7.14 -1.54 7.47
CA ALA A 327 7.15 -2.98 7.75
C ALA A 327 5.79 -3.67 7.49
N THR A 328 4.71 -2.90 7.29
CA THR A 328 3.34 -3.44 7.25
C THR A 328 2.54 -2.95 6.04
N SER A 329 1.62 -3.80 5.55
CA SER A 329 0.85 -3.52 4.32
C SER A 329 -0.54 -2.94 4.54
N ASP A 330 -1.00 -2.87 5.79
CA ASP A 330 -2.34 -2.39 6.12
C ASP A 330 -2.40 -1.74 7.51
N ARG A 331 -3.39 -0.86 7.70
CA ARG A 331 -3.52 -0.05 8.91
C ARG A 331 -3.81 -0.85 10.18
N ARG A 332 -4.40 -2.05 10.09
CA ARG A 332 -4.69 -2.87 11.28
C ARG A 332 -3.39 -3.47 11.80
N SER A 333 -2.63 -4.10 10.91
CA SER A 333 -1.32 -4.68 11.23
C SER A 333 -0.35 -3.59 11.72
N TRP A 334 -0.33 -2.45 11.02
CA TRP A 334 0.44 -1.28 11.42
C TRP A 334 0.11 -0.78 12.83
N ALA A 335 -1.18 -0.66 13.19
CA ALA A 335 -1.58 -0.16 14.49
C ALA A 335 -1.10 -1.09 15.62
N ALA A 336 -1.25 -2.41 15.45
CA ALA A 336 -0.76 -3.39 16.41
C ALA A 336 0.77 -3.35 16.55
N PHE A 337 1.47 -3.27 15.42
CA PHE A 337 2.93 -3.15 15.38
C PHE A 337 3.40 -1.89 16.12
N LEU A 338 2.84 -0.73 15.79
CA LEU A 338 3.19 0.55 16.40
C LEU A 338 2.90 0.54 17.92
N THR A 339 1.82 -0.09 18.36
CA THR A 339 1.54 -0.25 19.80
C THR A 339 2.65 -1.03 20.51
N ASN A 340 3.14 -2.14 19.96
CA ASN A 340 4.25 -2.89 20.54
C ASN A 340 5.55 -2.06 20.59
N VAL A 341 5.80 -1.24 19.56
CA VAL A 341 6.94 -0.32 19.54
C VAL A 341 6.80 0.74 20.64
N MET A 342 5.63 1.37 20.73
CA MET A 342 5.30 2.39 21.74
C MET A 342 5.46 1.85 23.17
N ASP A 343 5.15 0.58 23.42
CA ASP A 343 5.25 -0.05 24.75
C ASP A 343 6.68 -0.06 25.31
N ASN A 344 7.70 0.17 24.48
CA ASN A 344 9.09 0.38 24.92
C ASN A 344 9.30 1.75 25.58
N THR A 345 8.33 2.66 25.54
CA THR A 345 8.44 3.98 26.17
C THR A 345 8.03 3.84 27.63
N ALA A 346 8.89 4.17 28.59
CA ALA A 346 8.56 4.13 30.01
C ALA A 346 7.41 5.12 30.35
N PRO A 347 6.64 4.91 31.44
CA PRO A 347 5.69 5.93 31.92
C PRO A 347 6.36 7.29 32.10
N GLY A 348 5.71 8.37 31.65
CA GLY A 348 6.29 9.72 31.58
C GLY A 348 7.24 9.95 30.39
N GLY A 349 7.61 8.90 29.66
CA GLY A 349 8.61 8.94 28.60
C GLY A 349 8.14 9.61 27.30
N LEU A 350 9.12 9.97 26.49
CA LEU A 350 8.97 10.62 25.19
C LEU A 350 9.02 9.59 24.04
N PHE A 351 8.10 9.72 23.10
CA PHE A 351 8.08 8.94 21.86
C PHE A 351 8.09 9.86 20.66
N LEU A 352 9.07 9.69 19.79
CA LEU A 352 9.22 10.42 18.54
C LEU A 352 9.09 9.44 17.37
N THR A 353 8.32 9.81 16.35
CA THR A 353 8.13 8.95 15.18
C THR A 353 7.93 9.73 13.90
N ALA A 354 8.29 9.08 12.79
CA ALA A 354 8.01 9.51 11.43
C ALA A 354 7.41 8.34 10.64
N ALA A 355 6.55 8.64 9.66
CA ALA A 355 5.95 7.64 8.78
C ALA A 355 5.63 8.23 7.40
N LEU A 356 5.62 7.40 6.36
CA LEU A 356 5.25 7.80 5.01
C LEU A 356 3.75 8.16 4.94
N HIS A 357 3.44 9.38 4.50
CA HIS A 357 2.07 9.85 4.42
C HIS A 357 1.37 9.29 3.17
N ARG A 358 0.35 8.45 3.38
CA ARG A 358 -0.51 7.88 2.32
C ARG A 358 0.24 7.06 1.26
N SER A 359 1.43 6.57 1.56
CA SER A 359 2.18 5.64 0.70
C SER A 359 1.54 4.25 0.68
N ASP A 360 1.50 3.60 -0.48
CA ASP A 360 1.09 2.19 -0.56
C ASP A 360 2.32 1.25 -0.60
N GLY A 361 3.54 1.76 -0.64
CA GLY A 361 4.78 0.98 -0.71
C GLY A 361 5.94 1.81 -1.26
N TYR A 362 7.14 1.27 -1.15
CA TYR A 362 8.40 1.92 -1.55
C TYR A 362 9.31 0.92 -2.26
N LEU A 363 10.30 1.42 -3.02
CA LEU A 363 11.16 0.58 -3.86
C LEU A 363 12.55 0.49 -3.26
N VAL A 364 13.11 -0.71 -3.20
CA VAL A 364 14.51 -0.95 -2.80
C VAL A 364 15.14 -1.89 -3.82
N GLY A 365 16.18 -1.45 -4.51
CA GLY A 365 16.83 -2.25 -5.56
C GLY A 365 15.85 -2.70 -6.66
N GLY A 366 14.84 -1.88 -6.94
CA GLY A 366 13.76 -2.19 -7.88
C GLY A 366 12.70 -3.18 -7.39
N ARG A 367 12.75 -3.63 -6.12
CA ARG A 367 11.73 -4.49 -5.49
C ARG A 367 10.77 -3.65 -4.66
N LEU A 368 9.49 -4.02 -4.65
CA LEU A 368 8.43 -3.26 -3.96
C LEU A 368 8.20 -3.79 -2.54
N PHE A 369 8.46 -2.96 -1.54
CA PHE A 369 8.19 -3.21 -0.12
C PHE A 369 6.89 -2.53 0.33
N PRO A 370 6.23 -3.03 1.40
CA PRO A 370 4.92 -2.56 1.79
C PRO A 370 4.94 -1.16 2.42
N SER A 371 3.81 -0.45 2.34
CA SER A 371 3.54 0.63 3.29
C SER A 371 2.06 0.66 3.65
N ALA A 372 1.75 0.92 4.93
CA ALA A 372 0.42 0.77 5.49
C ALA A 372 -0.59 1.85 5.07
N ARG A 373 -0.17 2.83 4.26
CA ARG A 373 -1.01 3.93 3.78
C ARG A 373 -1.68 4.72 4.90
N VAL A 374 -0.88 5.05 5.91
CA VAL A 374 -1.30 5.77 7.11
C VAL A 374 -1.57 7.24 6.80
N ARG A 375 -2.42 7.85 7.64
CA ARG A 375 -2.78 9.27 7.59
C ARG A 375 -2.61 9.88 8.97
N ARG A 376 -2.55 11.20 9.05
CA ARG A 376 -2.52 11.96 10.31
C ARG A 376 -3.53 11.45 11.34
N ARG A 377 -4.78 11.22 10.93
CA ARG A 377 -5.86 10.74 11.80
C ARG A 377 -5.64 9.32 12.33
N ASP A 378 -4.91 8.50 11.58
CA ASP A 378 -4.65 7.11 11.96
C ASP A 378 -3.51 7.07 12.99
N LEU A 379 -2.42 7.83 12.77
CA LEU A 379 -1.34 8.04 13.75
C LEU A 379 -1.84 8.63 15.07
N ARG A 380 -2.62 9.72 15.00
CA ARG A 380 -3.24 10.31 16.19
C ARG A 380 -4.12 9.31 16.94
N ARG A 381 -4.93 8.51 16.22
CA ARG A 381 -5.83 7.54 16.86
C ARG A 381 -5.06 6.47 17.64
N VAL A 382 -3.94 5.98 17.12
CA VAL A 382 -3.13 4.97 17.83
C VAL A 382 -2.48 5.58 19.07
N LEU A 383 -1.82 6.74 18.90
CA LEU A 383 -1.14 7.44 20.00
C LEU A 383 -2.13 7.80 21.13
N GLU A 384 -3.18 8.57 20.82
CA GLU A 384 -4.16 9.02 21.82
C GLU A 384 -5.07 7.89 22.32
N GLY A 385 -5.25 6.84 21.51
CA GLY A 385 -6.01 5.65 21.92
C GLY A 385 -5.28 4.85 23.00
N ALA A 386 -3.96 4.79 22.94
CA ALA A 386 -3.13 4.11 23.95
C ALA A 386 -2.84 4.99 25.17
N TRP A 387 -2.60 6.29 24.96
CA TRP A 387 -2.03 7.19 25.96
C TRP A 387 -2.92 8.37 26.34
N GLY A 388 -4.18 8.39 25.87
CA GLY A 388 -5.14 9.43 26.20
C GLY A 388 -5.10 10.63 25.26
N ARG A 389 -6.21 11.39 25.23
CA ARG A 389 -6.35 12.56 24.35
C ARG A 389 -5.34 13.65 24.72
N GLY A 390 -4.74 14.27 23.71
CA GLY A 390 -3.81 15.38 23.89
C GLY A 390 -2.37 14.96 24.24
N CYS A 391 -2.09 13.65 24.32
CA CYS A 391 -0.73 13.16 24.59
C CYS A 391 0.24 13.33 23.40
N ALA A 392 -0.27 13.67 22.22
CA ALA A 392 0.49 13.65 20.97
C ALA A 392 0.24 14.86 20.07
N GLU A 393 1.33 15.45 19.58
CA GLU A 393 1.31 16.32 18.43
C GLU A 393 1.54 15.49 17.16
N VAL A 394 0.74 15.74 16.12
CA VAL A 394 0.92 15.07 14.82
C VAL A 394 0.85 16.11 13.71
N VAL A 395 1.93 16.17 12.94
CA VAL A 395 2.17 17.11 11.85
C VAL A 395 2.27 16.34 10.52
N VAL A 396 1.89 17.02 9.44
CA VAL A 396 2.05 16.51 8.07
C VAL A 396 2.94 17.47 7.32
N ARG A 397 3.98 16.96 6.68
CA ARG A 397 4.79 17.70 5.71
C ARG A 397 4.54 17.15 4.33
N SER A 398 4.27 18.04 3.39
CA SER A 398 4.11 17.67 1.99
C SER A 398 5.44 17.90 1.29
N LEU A 399 5.85 16.95 0.47
CA LEU A 399 7.13 17.04 -0.24
C LEU A 399 6.93 17.68 -1.61
N PRO A 400 7.89 18.48 -2.10
CA PRO A 400 7.83 19.05 -3.43
C PRO A 400 8.00 17.94 -4.49
N GLY A 401 6.97 17.76 -5.33
CA GLY A 401 6.98 16.83 -6.47
C GLY A 401 6.68 15.37 -6.12
N PRO A 402 6.40 14.52 -7.13
CA PRO A 402 6.35 13.08 -6.90
C PRO A 402 7.77 12.61 -6.60
N SER A 403 8.06 12.22 -5.35
CA SER A 403 9.33 11.56 -5.07
C SER A 403 9.39 10.28 -5.92
N GLY A 404 10.55 10.00 -6.53
CA GLY A 404 10.77 8.76 -7.30
C GLY A 404 10.47 7.49 -6.49
N HIS A 405 10.40 7.65 -5.16
CA HIS A 405 10.25 6.63 -4.14
C HIS A 405 8.80 6.28 -3.78
N GLY A 406 7.80 6.91 -4.40
CA GLY A 406 6.38 6.47 -4.30
C GLY A 406 5.55 7.09 -3.17
N TYR A 407 6.00 8.18 -2.56
CA TYR A 407 5.25 8.95 -1.57
C TYR A 407 5.30 10.46 -1.88
N SER A 408 4.48 11.26 -1.18
CA SER A 408 4.37 12.70 -1.44
C SER A 408 4.33 13.55 -0.16
N GLY A 409 4.72 12.95 0.95
CA GLY A 409 4.60 13.55 2.26
C GLY A 409 5.03 12.61 3.37
N VAL A 410 5.33 13.19 4.52
CA VAL A 410 5.67 12.48 5.75
C VAL A 410 4.76 12.92 6.89
N LEU A 411 4.49 11.99 7.80
CA LEU A 411 3.82 12.22 9.07
C LEU A 411 4.89 12.26 10.14
N LEU A 412 4.85 13.28 10.98
CA LEU A 412 5.79 13.48 12.08
C LEU A 412 4.97 13.57 13.36
N ALA A 413 5.42 12.90 14.42
CA ALA A 413 4.73 12.97 15.69
C ALA A 413 5.67 12.92 16.89
N THR A 414 5.28 13.69 17.89
CA THR A 414 5.85 13.70 19.23
C THR A 414 4.74 13.35 20.19
N ALA A 415 4.98 12.38 21.08
CA ALA A 415 4.00 11.94 22.06
C ALA A 415 4.65 11.69 23.42
N ARG A 416 3.90 11.94 24.50
CA ARG A 416 4.32 11.61 25.87
C ARG A 416 3.43 10.52 26.44
N ARG A 417 4.03 9.48 26.99
CA ARG A 417 3.30 8.44 27.72
C ARG A 417 2.92 8.98 29.11
N PRO A 418 1.64 8.88 29.54
CA PRO A 418 1.25 9.27 30.89
C PRO A 418 2.00 8.49 31.99
N GLU A 419 2.22 9.11 33.14
CA GLU A 419 2.84 8.46 34.31
C GLU A 419 1.94 7.36 34.88
N THR A 420 0.62 7.56 34.87
CA THR A 420 -0.37 6.59 35.34
C THR A 420 -0.99 5.85 34.16
N ARG A 421 -1.09 4.51 34.27
CA ARG A 421 -1.81 3.68 33.29
C ARG A 421 -3.27 4.15 33.28
N ILE A 422 -3.79 4.52 32.11
CA ILE A 422 -5.22 4.83 31.97
C ILE A 422 -5.98 3.51 32.14
N ASP A 423 -6.59 3.31 33.31
CA ASP A 423 -7.54 2.24 33.57
C ASP A 423 -8.78 2.47 32.68
N GLY A 424 -8.77 1.89 31.48
CA GLY A 424 -9.87 2.06 30.53
C GLY A 424 -9.71 1.38 29.17
N ALA A 425 -8.57 0.77 28.85
CA ALA A 425 -8.46 -0.07 27.65
C ALA A 425 -9.20 -1.40 27.90
N LEU A 426 -10.30 -1.62 27.15
CA LEU A 426 -11.10 -2.83 27.16
C LEU A 426 -10.23 -4.11 27.14
N PRO A 427 -10.56 -5.14 27.94
CA PRO A 427 -9.81 -6.39 27.93
C PRO A 427 -9.88 -7.07 26.56
N ARG A 428 -8.78 -7.77 26.26
CA ARG A 428 -8.41 -8.42 24.99
C ARG A 428 -9.48 -9.29 24.35
#